data_AF-A0A9D7CVW5-F1
#
_entry.id   AF-A0A9D7CVW5-F1
#
_cell.length_a   1.000
_cell.length_b   1.000
_cell.length_c   1.000
_cell.angle_alpha   90.00
_cell.angle_beta   90.00
_cell.angle_gamma   90.00
#
_symmetry.space_group_name_H-M   'P 1'
#
loop_
_entity.id
_entity.type
_entity.pdbx_description
1 polymer ?
#
loop_
_entity_poly.entity_id
_entity_poly.type
_entity_poly.pdbx_seq_one_letter_code
_entity_poly.pdbx_strand_id
1 'polypeptide(L)'
;MTLRTGHGNGAGVPRIEVLPPDELPAPVPGVPEPVRRRRDGTVADPESAKRLGSLGGFKKAYKARLVAGLGLAELAAESDFRPFQVAADEFFRSHVEALALQAGGTCGPGPSTMVASAALQLASSRFLFARGAVSGDAATLQTASQLANASRQNLLAAYELAVREAQARKATHGGALPPWFEATSGETEGKP
;
A
#
# COMPACT_ATOMS: atom_id res chain seq x y z
N MET A 1 8.61 -14.23 2.75
CA MET A 1 8.91 -14.59 1.35
C MET A 1 9.44 -16.00 1.38
N THR A 2 8.72 -16.95 0.78
CA THR A 2 9.18 -18.33 0.68
C THR A 2 9.85 -18.47 -0.67
N LEU A 3 11.19 -18.51 -0.71
CA LEU A 3 11.93 -18.85 -1.91
C LEU A 3 11.81 -20.35 -2.11
N ARG A 4 10.99 -20.79 -3.06
CA ARG A 4 11.03 -22.19 -3.53
C ARG A 4 12.25 -22.34 -4.43
N THR A 5 13.13 -23.26 -4.07
CA THR A 5 14.31 -23.58 -4.87
C THR A 5 13.90 -24.39 -6.09
N GLY A 6 14.36 -23.99 -7.27
CA GLY A 6 14.37 -24.90 -8.41
C GLY A 6 15.33 -26.05 -8.13
N HIS A 7 14.99 -27.28 -8.50
CA HIS A 7 15.86 -28.46 -8.32
C HIS A 7 16.18 -29.13 -9.67
N GLY A 8 17.44 -29.57 -9.85
CA GLY A 8 17.92 -30.34 -11.01
C GLY A 8 18.69 -29.56 -12.11
N ASN A 9 19.38 -30.29 -12.99
CA ASN A 9 19.94 -29.75 -14.25
C ASN A 9 18.77 -29.38 -15.19
N GLY A 10 18.25 -28.15 -15.08
CA GLY A 10 16.99 -27.71 -15.69
C GLY A 10 15.98 -27.09 -14.72
N ALA A 11 16.37 -26.88 -13.45
CA ALA A 11 15.60 -26.34 -12.33
C ALA A 11 14.81 -25.02 -12.55
N GLY A 12 14.99 -24.32 -13.67
CA GLY A 12 14.40 -23.00 -13.89
C GLY A 12 14.98 -21.91 -12.98
N VAL A 13 14.63 -20.67 -13.28
CA VAL A 13 15.06 -19.47 -12.54
C VAL A 13 14.19 -19.32 -11.28
N PRO A 14 14.74 -18.97 -10.10
CA PRO A 14 13.94 -18.67 -8.91
C PRO A 14 12.79 -17.71 -9.25
N ARG A 15 11.54 -18.14 -9.01
CA ARG A 15 10.37 -17.31 -9.25
C ARG A 15 9.93 -16.68 -7.93
N ILE A 16 9.77 -15.36 -7.96
CA ILE A 16 9.07 -14.65 -6.88
C ILE A 16 7.58 -14.85 -7.17
N GLU A 17 6.98 -15.79 -6.45
CA GLU A 17 5.55 -16.10 -6.56
C GLU A 17 4.77 -15.30 -5.52
N VAL A 18 3.67 -14.69 -5.95
CA VAL A 18 2.67 -14.11 -5.06
C VAL A 18 1.77 -15.24 -4.57
N LEU A 19 1.56 -15.34 -3.26
CA LEU A 19 0.76 -16.41 -2.69
C LEU A 19 -0.67 -16.40 -3.27
N PRO A 20 -1.24 -17.58 -3.57
CA PRO A 20 -2.64 -17.65 -3.96
C PRO A 20 -3.54 -17.17 -2.80
N PRO A 21 -4.78 -16.73 -3.08
CA PRO A 21 -5.63 -16.08 -2.09
C PRO A 21 -5.87 -16.88 -0.79
N ASP A 22 -5.91 -18.20 -0.89
CA ASP A 22 -6.08 -19.15 0.22
C ASP A 22 -4.84 -19.36 1.08
N GLU A 23 -3.65 -18.99 0.58
CA GLU A 23 -2.38 -19.05 1.30
C GLU A 23 -1.94 -17.68 1.85
N LEU A 24 -2.72 -16.62 1.62
CA LEU A 24 -2.40 -15.27 2.09
C LEU A 24 -2.40 -15.19 3.64
N PRO A 25 -1.53 -14.34 4.22
CA PRO A 25 -1.47 -14.19 5.67
C PRO A 25 -2.80 -13.65 6.23
N ALA A 26 -3.18 -14.15 7.41
CA ALA A 26 -4.37 -13.66 8.11
C ALA A 26 -4.28 -12.14 8.38
N PRO A 27 -5.39 -11.40 8.24
CA PRO A 27 -5.37 -9.95 8.44
C PRO A 27 -4.94 -9.62 9.87
N VAL A 28 -4.31 -8.47 10.03
CA VAL A 28 -4.02 -7.87 11.33
C VAL A 28 -5.07 -6.79 11.54
N PRO A 29 -6.13 -7.03 12.34
CA PRO A 29 -7.17 -6.03 12.56
C PRO A 29 -6.55 -4.76 13.12
N GLY A 30 -6.90 -3.63 12.53
CA GLY A 30 -6.57 -2.33 13.08
C GLY A 30 -7.72 -1.37 12.87
N VAL A 31 -8.03 -0.62 13.92
CA VAL A 31 -8.94 0.52 13.80
C VAL A 31 -8.05 1.72 13.47
N PRO A 32 -8.14 2.33 12.27
CA PRO A 32 -7.51 3.61 12.03
C PRO A 32 -8.10 4.59 13.04
N GLU A 33 -7.30 5.04 14.01
CA GLU A 33 -7.88 5.87 15.07
C GLU A 33 -8.36 7.21 14.46
N PRO A 34 -9.62 7.58 14.73
CA PRO A 34 -10.28 8.65 14.01
C PRO A 34 -9.69 10.02 14.37
N VAL A 35 -9.45 10.85 13.36
CA VAL A 35 -9.18 12.28 13.55
C VAL A 35 -10.50 12.97 13.83
N ARG A 36 -10.66 13.51 15.05
CA ARG A 36 -11.90 14.23 15.40
C ARG A 36 -11.91 15.58 14.69
N ARG A 37 -13.00 15.85 13.98
CA ARG A 37 -13.23 17.13 13.31
C ARG A 37 -14.44 17.84 13.89
N ARG A 38 -14.39 19.17 13.91
CA ARG A 38 -15.52 20.04 14.26
C ARG A 38 -16.51 20.09 13.10
N ARG A 39 -17.69 20.65 13.34
CA ARG A 39 -18.73 20.86 12.31
C ARG A 39 -18.27 21.73 11.14
N ASP A 40 -17.28 22.60 11.35
CA ASP A 40 -16.65 23.44 10.33
C ASP A 40 -15.53 22.73 9.53
N GLY A 41 -15.27 21.45 9.81
CA GLY A 41 -14.24 20.64 9.13
C GLY A 41 -12.83 20.80 9.69
N THR A 42 -12.60 21.70 10.64
CA THR A 42 -11.31 21.88 11.34
C THR A 42 -11.08 20.78 12.38
N VAL A 43 -9.83 20.60 12.81
CA VAL A 43 -9.47 19.57 13.79
C VAL A 43 -10.02 19.96 15.17
N ALA A 44 -10.71 19.03 15.84
CA ALA A 44 -11.43 19.31 17.07
C ALA A 44 -10.50 19.51 18.28
N ASP A 45 -9.42 18.75 18.35
CA ASP A 45 -8.56 18.67 19.53
C ASP A 45 -7.05 18.62 19.20
N PRO A 46 -6.17 18.99 20.16
CA PRO A 46 -4.72 19.03 19.97
C PRO A 46 -4.09 17.66 19.66
N GLU A 47 -4.67 16.56 20.13
CA GLU A 47 -4.16 15.20 19.91
C GLU A 47 -4.38 14.78 18.45
N SER A 48 -5.60 15.01 17.93
CA SER A 48 -5.96 14.90 16.52
C SER A 48 -5.09 15.80 15.64
N ALA A 49 -4.72 17.00 16.11
CA ALA A 49 -3.88 17.93 15.36
C ALA A 49 -2.42 17.46 15.29
N LYS A 50 -1.86 16.99 16.41
CA LYS A 50 -0.53 16.37 16.48
C LYS A 50 -0.46 15.13 15.58
N ARG A 51 -1.52 14.32 15.58
CA ARG A 51 -1.66 13.15 14.71
C ARG A 51 -1.75 13.52 13.23
N LEU A 52 -2.56 14.51 12.88
CA LEU A 52 -2.65 14.99 11.50
C LEU A 52 -1.31 15.56 11.03
N GLY A 53 -0.58 16.22 11.93
CA GLY A 53 0.78 16.71 11.72
C GLY A 53 1.79 15.57 11.49
N SER A 54 1.75 14.51 12.30
CA SER A 54 2.62 13.34 12.12
C SER A 54 2.31 12.64 10.80
N LEU A 55 1.04 12.36 10.50
CA LEU A 55 0.59 11.79 9.23
C LEU A 55 1.00 12.67 8.03
N GLY A 56 0.91 13.99 8.17
CA GLY A 56 1.39 14.95 7.18
C GLY A 56 2.92 14.91 6.99
N GLY A 57 3.66 14.77 8.08
CA GLY A 57 5.12 14.58 8.08
C GLY A 57 5.54 13.28 7.39
N PHE A 58 4.87 12.16 7.73
CA PHE A 58 5.02 10.89 7.02
C PHE A 58 4.72 11.07 5.53
N LYS A 59 3.54 11.59 5.17
CA LYS A 59 3.17 11.81 3.76
C LYS A 59 4.18 12.68 3.01
N LYS A 60 4.78 13.69 3.65
CA LYS A 60 5.81 14.56 3.07
C LYS A 60 7.16 13.84 2.91
N ALA A 61 7.60 13.10 3.93
CA ALA A 61 8.84 12.33 3.89
C ALA A 61 8.80 11.20 2.85
N TYR A 62 7.63 10.59 2.66
CA TYR A 62 7.42 9.47 1.75
C TYR A 62 6.92 9.87 0.35
N LYS A 63 6.73 11.17 0.07
CA LYS A 63 6.36 11.65 -1.27
C LYS A 63 7.55 11.52 -2.22
N ALA A 64 7.64 10.39 -2.92
CA ALA A 64 8.48 10.27 -4.09
C ALA A 64 8.01 11.32 -5.13
N ARG A 65 8.86 12.28 -5.48
CA ARG A 65 8.61 13.32 -6.51
C ARG A 65 8.60 12.75 -7.94
N LEU A 66 8.25 11.48 -8.12
CA LEU A 66 8.41 10.78 -9.39
C LEU A 66 7.42 11.26 -10.47
N VAL A 67 6.19 11.60 -10.10
CA VAL A 67 5.12 11.87 -11.09
C VAL A 67 5.19 13.28 -11.69
N ALA A 68 5.61 14.28 -10.92
CA ALA A 68 5.64 15.68 -11.38
C ALA A 68 6.90 16.01 -12.21
N GLY A 69 8.00 15.26 -12.04
CA GLY A 69 9.26 15.53 -12.74
C GLY A 69 9.36 14.94 -14.16
N LEU A 70 8.41 14.11 -14.57
CA LEU A 70 8.47 13.36 -15.84
C LEU A 70 7.54 13.91 -16.94
N GLY A 71 6.82 15.03 -16.71
CA GLY A 71 5.86 15.58 -17.69
C GLY A 71 4.63 14.69 -17.98
N LEU A 72 4.52 13.53 -17.32
CA LEU A 72 3.42 12.56 -17.50
C LEU A 72 2.06 13.07 -17.02
N ALA A 73 2.04 14.08 -16.16
CA ALA A 73 0.81 14.66 -15.62
C ALA A 73 0.04 15.53 -16.64
N GLU A 74 0.75 16.19 -17.57
CA GLU A 74 0.13 17.07 -18.57
C GLU A 74 -0.48 16.27 -19.74
N LEU A 75 0.16 15.16 -20.14
CA LEU A 75 -0.33 14.29 -21.22
C LEU A 75 -1.71 13.65 -20.91
N ALA A 76 -2.06 13.52 -19.64
CA ALA A 76 -3.29 12.85 -19.21
C ALA A 76 -4.53 13.78 -19.18
N ALA A 77 -4.34 15.10 -19.07
CA ALA A 77 -5.44 16.05 -18.91
C ALA A 77 -6.31 16.19 -20.16
N GLU A 78 -5.73 15.99 -21.36
CA GLU A 78 -6.40 16.11 -22.66
C GLU A 78 -6.65 14.76 -23.35
N SER A 79 -6.41 13.65 -22.66
CA SER A 79 -6.47 12.31 -23.27
C SER A 79 -7.84 11.64 -23.09
N ASP A 80 -8.27 10.85 -24.07
CA ASP A 80 -9.41 9.90 -23.96
C ASP A 80 -9.27 8.94 -22.74
N PHE A 81 -8.06 8.86 -22.17
CA PHE A 81 -7.75 8.07 -21.00
C PHE A 81 -8.24 8.70 -19.67
N ARG A 82 -8.56 10.00 -19.66
CA ARG A 82 -8.87 10.75 -18.43
C ARG A 82 -9.97 10.11 -17.56
N PRO A 83 -11.11 9.62 -18.10
CA PRO A 83 -12.13 8.96 -17.28
C PRO A 83 -11.61 7.72 -16.53
N PHE A 84 -10.73 6.96 -17.18
CA PHE A 84 -10.12 5.76 -16.59
C PHE A 84 -9.11 6.12 -15.51
N GLN A 85 -8.36 7.22 -15.69
CA GLN A 85 -7.43 7.73 -14.69
C GLN A 85 -8.17 8.21 -13.42
N VAL A 86 -9.30 8.92 -13.58
CA VAL A 86 -10.13 9.34 -12.43
C VAL A 86 -10.63 8.12 -11.65
N ALA A 87 -11.09 7.09 -12.37
CA ALA A 87 -11.49 5.82 -11.74
C ALA A 87 -10.31 5.10 -11.06
N ALA A 88 -9.09 5.17 -11.60
CA ALA A 88 -7.89 4.63 -10.97
C ALA A 88 -7.54 5.37 -9.66
N ASP A 89 -7.64 6.70 -9.62
CA ASP A 89 -7.37 7.48 -8.42
C ASP A 89 -8.34 7.12 -7.28
N GLU A 90 -9.63 6.94 -7.58
CA GLU A 90 -10.64 6.49 -6.63
C GLU A 90 -10.41 5.05 -6.17
N PHE A 91 -10.11 4.15 -7.11
CA PHE A 91 -9.75 2.77 -6.82
C PHE A 91 -8.53 2.68 -5.90
N PHE A 92 -7.49 3.47 -6.17
CA PHE A 92 -6.28 3.54 -5.36
C PHE A 92 -6.59 3.96 -3.92
N ARG A 93 -7.33 5.06 -3.74
CA ARG A 93 -7.67 5.59 -2.41
C ARG A 93 -8.47 4.57 -1.60
N SER A 94 -9.54 4.04 -2.18
CA SER A 94 -10.41 3.05 -1.54
C SER A 94 -9.65 1.76 -1.17
N HIS A 95 -8.77 1.26 -2.04
CA HIS A 95 -7.99 0.06 -1.75
C HIS A 95 -6.94 0.28 -0.66
N VAL A 96 -6.26 1.44 -0.64
CA VAL A 96 -5.30 1.76 0.42
C VAL A 96 -6.01 1.86 1.78
N GLU A 97 -7.20 2.46 1.82
CA GLU A 97 -8.02 2.53 3.04
C GLU A 97 -8.47 1.14 3.50
N ALA A 98 -9.02 0.33 2.59
CA ALA A 98 -9.44 -1.04 2.89
C ALA A 98 -8.27 -1.92 3.34
N LEU A 99 -7.08 -1.73 2.75
CA LEU A 99 -5.88 -2.46 3.12
C LEU A 99 -5.36 -2.03 4.49
N ALA A 100 -5.42 -0.73 4.83
CA ALA A 100 -5.04 -0.24 6.14
C ALA A 100 -5.88 -0.88 7.26
N LEU A 101 -7.20 -1.07 7.05
CA LEU A 101 -8.09 -1.77 8.00
C LEU A 101 -7.61 -3.21 8.29
N GLN A 102 -7.06 -3.87 7.28
CA GLN A 102 -6.59 -5.26 7.34
C GLN A 102 -5.12 -5.39 7.76
N ALA A 103 -4.38 -4.28 7.83
CA ALA A 103 -2.93 -4.22 8.09
C ALA A 103 -2.59 -3.38 9.33
N GLY A 104 -3.41 -3.44 10.38
CA GLY A 104 -3.13 -2.78 11.65
C GLY A 104 -3.34 -1.27 11.62
N GLY A 105 -4.28 -0.78 10.81
CA GLY A 105 -4.74 0.61 10.77
C GLY A 105 -3.91 1.55 9.89
N THR A 106 -2.83 1.06 9.26
CA THR A 106 -1.96 1.87 8.39
C THR A 106 -1.46 1.05 7.19
N CYS A 107 -1.31 1.69 6.04
CA CYS A 107 -0.71 1.11 4.84
C CYS A 107 0.65 1.77 4.57
N GLY A 108 1.71 0.97 4.49
CA GLY A 108 3.06 1.45 4.24
C GLY A 108 3.27 1.93 2.79
N PRO A 109 4.40 2.64 2.53
CA PRO A 109 4.74 3.16 1.21
C PRO A 109 4.96 2.05 0.17
N GLY A 110 5.53 0.91 0.56
CA GLY A 110 5.72 -0.25 -0.31
C GLY A 110 4.39 -0.78 -0.84
N PRO A 111 3.48 -1.28 0.03
CA PRO A 111 2.16 -1.74 -0.38
C PRO A 111 1.36 -0.69 -1.14
N SER A 112 1.35 0.58 -0.69
CA SER A 112 0.60 1.63 -1.38
C SER A 112 1.11 1.90 -2.80
N THR A 113 2.42 1.79 -3.06
CA THR A 113 2.97 1.94 -4.42
C THR A 113 2.56 0.78 -5.33
N MET A 114 2.44 -0.43 -4.78
CA MET A 114 1.92 -1.58 -5.52
C MET A 114 0.44 -1.41 -5.87
N VAL A 115 -0.37 -0.89 -4.93
CA VAL A 115 -1.78 -0.52 -5.21
C VAL A 115 -1.88 0.57 -6.26
N ALA A 116 -1.01 1.58 -6.23
CA ALA A 116 -0.99 2.64 -7.26
C ALA A 116 -0.67 2.06 -8.64
N SER A 117 0.32 1.16 -8.73
CA SER A 117 0.63 0.44 -9.97
C SER A 117 -0.55 -0.41 -10.45
N ALA A 118 -1.21 -1.13 -9.55
CA ALA A 118 -2.39 -1.94 -9.86
C ALA A 118 -3.55 -1.09 -10.39
N ALA A 119 -3.77 0.08 -9.82
CA ALA A 119 -4.81 1.03 -10.25
C ALA A 119 -4.57 1.51 -11.69
N LEU A 120 -3.34 1.92 -12.00
CA LEU A 120 -2.96 2.35 -13.35
C LEU A 120 -3.07 1.22 -14.37
N GLN A 121 -2.59 0.01 -14.02
CA GLN A 121 -2.73 -1.16 -14.89
C GLN A 121 -4.19 -1.49 -15.19
N LEU A 122 -5.09 -1.38 -14.20
CA LEU A 122 -6.51 -1.62 -14.38
C LEU A 122 -7.16 -0.55 -15.26
N ALA A 123 -6.81 0.72 -15.08
CA ALA A 123 -7.28 1.79 -15.96
C ALA A 123 -6.80 1.59 -17.41
N SER A 124 -5.51 1.31 -17.61
CA SER A 124 -4.94 1.03 -18.91
C SER A 124 -5.60 -0.18 -19.57
N SER A 125 -5.85 -1.25 -18.81
CA SER A 125 -6.60 -2.42 -19.28
C SER A 125 -7.99 -2.04 -19.79
N ARG A 126 -8.78 -1.31 -18.99
CA ARG A 126 -10.15 -0.90 -19.37
C ARG A 126 -10.15 0.02 -20.61
N PHE A 127 -9.18 0.94 -20.70
CA PHE A 127 -9.02 1.80 -21.86
C PHE A 127 -8.70 0.99 -23.12
N LEU A 128 -7.75 0.05 -23.04
CA LEU A 128 -7.40 -0.80 -24.17
C LEU A 128 -8.55 -1.75 -24.56
N PHE A 129 -9.35 -2.24 -23.61
CA PHE A 129 -10.57 -2.98 -23.94
C PHE A 129 -11.57 -2.12 -24.72
N ALA A 130 -11.79 -0.86 -24.30
CA ALA A 130 -12.66 0.06 -25.02
C ALA A 130 -12.15 0.35 -26.45
N ARG A 131 -10.84 0.56 -26.62
CA ARG A 131 -10.23 0.78 -27.94
C ARG A 131 -10.26 -0.47 -28.81
N GLY A 132 -9.91 -1.63 -28.25
CA GLY A 132 -9.92 -2.92 -28.94
C GLY A 132 -11.32 -3.36 -29.37
N ALA A 133 -12.35 -3.01 -28.61
CA ALA A 133 -13.75 -3.26 -29.00
C ALA A 133 -14.17 -2.46 -30.23
N VAL A 134 -13.63 -1.25 -30.42
CA VAL A 134 -13.89 -0.42 -31.60
C VAL A 134 -13.06 -0.87 -32.80
N SER A 135 -11.77 -1.16 -32.60
CA SER A 135 -10.85 -1.51 -33.68
C SER A 135 -10.93 -2.97 -34.13
N GLY A 136 -11.45 -3.87 -33.28
CA GLY A 136 -11.40 -5.31 -33.52
C GLY A 136 -9.99 -5.92 -33.41
N ASP A 137 -9.01 -5.17 -32.91
CA ASP A 137 -7.62 -5.64 -32.82
C ASP A 137 -7.42 -6.62 -31.64
N ALA A 138 -7.21 -7.88 -31.98
CA ALA A 138 -6.95 -8.95 -31.02
C ALA A 138 -5.69 -8.72 -30.17
N ALA A 139 -4.65 -8.08 -30.72
CA ALA A 139 -3.40 -7.84 -29.98
C ALA A 139 -3.62 -6.81 -28.86
N THR A 140 -4.39 -5.76 -29.14
CA THR A 140 -4.82 -4.76 -28.15
C THR A 140 -5.65 -5.40 -27.04
N LEU A 141 -6.63 -6.25 -27.40
CA LEU A 141 -7.46 -6.97 -26.42
C LEU A 141 -6.64 -7.92 -25.54
N GLN A 142 -5.67 -8.62 -26.12
CA GLN A 142 -4.76 -9.50 -25.38
C GLN A 142 -3.90 -8.71 -24.39
N THR A 143 -3.36 -7.57 -24.81
CA THR A 143 -2.58 -6.67 -23.95
C THR A 143 -3.44 -6.15 -22.79
N ALA A 144 -4.69 -5.78 -23.07
CA ALA A 144 -5.64 -5.35 -22.05
C ALA A 144 -5.86 -6.44 -20.99
N SER A 145 -6.03 -7.70 -21.40
CA SER A 145 -6.19 -8.84 -20.48
C SER A 145 -4.93 -9.07 -19.63
N GLN A 146 -3.74 -8.97 -20.21
CA GLN A 146 -2.48 -9.12 -19.47
C GLN A 146 -2.32 -8.05 -18.39
N LEU A 147 -2.67 -6.80 -18.69
CA LEU A 147 -2.64 -5.70 -17.70
C LEU A 147 -3.64 -5.91 -16.55
N ALA A 148 -4.85 -6.42 -16.83
CA ALA A 148 -5.80 -6.79 -15.78
C ALA A 148 -5.25 -7.89 -14.87
N ASN A 149 -4.59 -8.90 -15.44
CA ASN A 149 -3.94 -9.96 -14.68
C ASN A 149 -2.79 -9.42 -13.82
N ALA A 150 -1.95 -8.53 -14.36
CA ALA A 150 -0.88 -7.89 -13.63
C ALA A 150 -1.41 -7.03 -12.45
N SER A 151 -2.52 -6.31 -12.67
CA SER A 151 -3.20 -5.54 -11.62
C SER A 151 -3.62 -6.45 -10.46
N ARG A 152 -4.27 -7.59 -10.74
CA ARG A 152 -4.65 -8.57 -9.73
C ARG A 152 -3.44 -9.08 -8.93
N GLN A 153 -2.34 -9.40 -9.61
CA GLN A 153 -1.13 -9.89 -8.95
C GLN A 153 -0.52 -8.83 -8.02
N ASN A 154 -0.50 -7.57 -8.45
CA ASN A 154 -0.02 -6.47 -7.62
C ASN A 154 -0.88 -6.26 -6.37
N LEU A 155 -2.20 -6.47 -6.44
CA LEU A 155 -3.09 -6.36 -5.27
C LEU A 155 -2.82 -7.46 -4.23
N LEU A 156 -2.64 -8.70 -4.67
CA LEU A 156 -2.31 -9.83 -3.79
C LEU A 156 -0.94 -9.60 -3.10
N ALA A 157 0.05 -9.15 -3.86
CA ALA A 157 1.37 -8.84 -3.34
C ALA A 157 1.35 -7.65 -2.36
N ALA A 158 0.56 -6.62 -2.66
CA ALA A 158 0.36 -5.48 -1.77
C ALA A 158 -0.26 -5.92 -0.43
N TYR A 159 -1.27 -6.79 -0.48
CA TYR A 159 -1.88 -7.35 0.71
C TYR A 159 -0.88 -8.14 1.55
N GLU A 160 -0.17 -9.09 0.94
CA GLU A 160 0.81 -9.92 1.62
C GLU A 160 1.89 -9.06 2.32
N LEU A 161 2.40 -8.05 1.62
CA LEU A 161 3.41 -7.14 2.15
C LEU A 161 2.85 -6.30 3.31
N ALA A 162 1.67 -5.70 3.16
CA ALA A 162 1.08 -4.86 4.19
C ALA A 162 0.80 -5.61 5.48
N VAL A 163 0.26 -6.83 5.39
CA VAL A 163 -0.02 -7.67 6.56
C VAL A 163 1.28 -8.08 7.25
N ARG A 164 2.33 -8.43 6.49
CA ARG A 164 3.64 -8.76 7.07
C ARG A 164 4.31 -7.56 7.73
N GLU A 165 4.24 -6.38 7.11
CA GLU A 165 4.71 -5.14 7.74
C GLU A 165 3.96 -4.87 9.06
N ALA A 166 2.65 -5.12 9.10
CA ALA A 166 1.84 -4.96 10.31
C ALA A 166 2.22 -5.95 11.42
N GLN A 167 2.43 -7.22 11.06
CA GLN A 167 2.92 -8.25 11.99
C GLN A 167 4.28 -7.86 12.57
N ALA A 168 5.22 -7.41 11.73
CA ALA A 168 6.53 -6.94 12.17
C ALA A 168 6.42 -5.74 13.13
N ARG A 169 5.57 -4.75 12.82
CA ARG A 169 5.33 -3.60 13.71
C ARG A 169 4.84 -4.02 15.10
N LYS A 170 3.90 -4.98 15.16
CA LYS A 170 3.40 -5.54 16.44
C LYS A 170 4.53 -6.21 17.23
N ALA A 171 5.39 -6.98 16.57
CA ALA A 171 6.52 -7.64 17.22
C ALA A 171 7.52 -6.63 17.81
N THR A 172 7.81 -5.53 17.10
CA THR A 172 8.74 -4.50 17.60
C THR A 172 8.17 -3.66 18.75
N HIS A 173 6.87 -3.37 18.75
CA HIS A 173 6.23 -2.55 19.81
C HIS A 173 5.79 -3.37 21.04
N GLY A 174 5.74 -4.70 20.93
CA GLY A 174 5.42 -5.61 22.04
C GLY A 174 6.65 -6.26 22.69
N GLY A 175 7.87 -5.91 22.25
CA GLY A 175 9.10 -6.42 22.85
C GLY A 175 9.31 -5.81 24.23
N ALA A 176 9.42 -6.66 25.26
CA ALA A 176 9.94 -6.24 26.55
C ALA A 176 11.24 -5.47 26.35
N LEU A 177 11.40 -4.35 27.09
CA LEU A 177 12.65 -3.62 27.08
C LEU A 177 13.81 -4.59 27.36
N PRO A 178 14.95 -4.46 26.67
CA PRO A 178 16.12 -5.28 26.98
C PRO A 178 16.45 -5.18 28.48
N PRO A 179 16.90 -6.27 29.13
CA PRO A 179 17.06 -6.32 30.59
C PRO A 179 18.08 -5.31 31.16
N TRP A 180 18.90 -4.67 30.32
CA TRP A 180 19.79 -3.59 30.71
C TRP A 180 19.16 -2.18 30.64
N PHE A 181 17.86 -2.09 30.37
CA PHE A 181 17.06 -0.86 30.32
C PHE A 181 16.08 -0.74 31.52
N GLU A 182 16.22 -1.58 32.54
CA GLU A 182 15.46 -1.42 33.78
C GLU A 182 15.81 -0.07 34.42
N ALA A 183 14.78 0.76 34.59
CA ALA A 183 14.90 2.04 35.25
C ALA A 183 15.54 1.83 36.62
N THR A 184 16.68 2.48 36.86
CA THR A 184 17.28 2.61 38.17
C THR A 184 16.23 3.24 39.10
N SER A 185 15.48 2.39 39.79
CA SER A 185 14.63 2.80 40.90
C SER A 185 15.55 3.48 41.89
N GLY A 186 15.37 4.80 42.04
CA GLY A 186 16.20 5.64 42.88
C GLY A 186 16.27 5.08 44.29
N GLU A 187 17.47 4.65 44.69
CA GLU A 187 17.89 4.67 46.07
C GLU A 187 17.98 6.12 46.52
N THR A 188 16.87 6.68 46.97
CA THR A 188 16.93 7.73 47.99
C THR A 188 17.25 7.02 49.32
N GLU A 189 18.52 6.65 49.52
CA GLU A 189 19.00 6.35 50.86
C GLU A 189 19.01 7.64 51.67
N GLY A 190 18.14 7.68 52.66
CA GLY A 190 18.13 8.71 53.67
C GLY A 190 19.29 8.52 54.64
N LYS A 191 20.07 9.59 54.81
CA LYS A 191 20.52 10.20 56.07
C LYS A 191 21.34 9.36 57.08
N PRO A 192 22.26 10.01 57.81
CA PRO A 192 21.90 10.94 58.89
C PRO A 192 22.11 12.44 58.57
#